data_AF-A0A2J8NC31-F1
#
_entry.id   AF-A0A2J8NC31-F1
#
_cell.length_a   1.000
_cell.length_b   1.000
_cell.length_c   1.000
_cell.angle_alpha   90.00
_cell.angle_beta   90.00
_cell.angle_gamma   90.00
#
_symmetry.space_group_name_H-M   'P 1'
#
loop_
_entity.id
_entity.type
_entity.pdbx_description
1 polymer ?
#
loop_
_entity_poly.entity_id
_entity_poly.type
_entity_poly.pdbx_seq_one_letter_code
_entity_poly.pdbx_strand_id
1 'polypeptide(L)'
;MVKLDIHTLAHHLKQERLYVNSEKQLIQRLNADVLKTAEKLYRTAWIAKQQRINLDRLIITSAEASPAECCQHAKILEDTQFVDGYKQLGFQETAYGEFLSRLRENPRLIASSLVAG
;
A
#
# COMPACT_ATOMS: atom_id res chain seq x y z
N MET A 1 3.10 21.57 -53.18
CA MET A 1 2.47 21.80 -51.86
C MET A 1 1.07 21.24 -51.91
N VAL A 2 0.84 20.07 -51.31
CA VAL A 2 -0.48 19.45 -51.23
C VAL A 2 -1.35 20.37 -50.37
N LYS A 3 -2.44 20.93 -50.95
CA LYS A 3 -3.47 21.61 -50.16
C LYS A 3 -4.03 20.58 -49.19
N LEU A 4 -3.66 20.69 -47.92
CA LEU A 4 -4.20 19.85 -46.88
C LEU A 4 -5.69 20.20 -46.78
N ASP A 5 -6.53 19.27 -47.23
CA ASP A 5 -7.98 19.43 -47.17
C ASP A 5 -8.40 19.53 -45.70
N ILE A 6 -9.13 20.59 -45.36
CA ILE A 6 -9.62 20.88 -44.00
C ILE A 6 -10.44 19.68 -43.49
N HIS A 7 -11.13 18.96 -44.38
CA HIS A 7 -11.87 17.75 -44.03
C HIS A 7 -10.94 16.61 -43.57
N THR A 8 -9.80 16.42 -44.23
CA THR A 8 -8.80 15.41 -43.83
C THR A 8 -8.19 15.75 -42.46
N LEU A 9 -7.86 17.03 -42.23
CA LEU A 9 -7.33 17.48 -40.94
C LEU A 9 -8.37 17.28 -39.82
N ALA A 10 -9.63 17.65 -40.04
CA ALA A 10 -10.70 17.46 -39.07
C ALA A 10 -10.92 15.97 -38.75
N HIS A 11 -10.79 15.10 -39.75
CA HIS A 11 -10.87 13.66 -39.56
C HIS A 11 -9.72 13.13 -38.70
N HIS A 12 -8.48 13.50 -39.00
CA HIS A 12 -7.31 13.11 -38.20
C HIS A 12 -7.41 13.61 -36.75
N LEU A 13 -7.78 14.88 -36.54
CA LEU A 13 -7.96 15.41 -35.18
C LEU A 13 -9.04 14.67 -34.39
N LYS A 14 -10.12 14.25 -35.06
CA LYS A 14 -11.15 13.42 -34.42
C LYS A 14 -10.61 12.04 -34.05
N GLN A 15 -9.86 11.39 -34.93
CA GLN A 15 -9.23 10.10 -34.67
C GLN A 15 -8.23 10.19 -33.51
N GLU A 16 -7.32 11.16 -33.55
CA GLU A 16 -6.36 11.45 -32.48
C GLU A 16 -7.06 11.68 -31.14
N ARG A 17 -8.13 12.48 -31.11
CA ARG A 17 -8.90 12.70 -29.88
C ARG A 17 -9.48 11.41 -29.31
N LEU A 18 -10.01 10.54 -30.18
CA LEU A 18 -10.57 9.25 -29.76
C LEU A 18 -9.48 8.33 -29.23
N TYR A 19 -8.35 8.25 -29.93
CA TYR A 19 -7.20 7.45 -29.52
C TYR A 19 -6.61 7.91 -28.18
N VAL A 20 -6.37 9.22 -28.02
CA VAL A 20 -5.88 9.79 -26.77
C VAL A 20 -6.85 9.49 -25.62
N ASN A 21 -8.16 9.55 -25.87
CA ASN A 21 -9.15 9.21 -24.84
C ASN A 21 -9.13 7.73 -24.47
N SER A 22 -8.98 6.81 -25.44
CA SER A 22 -8.86 5.38 -25.14
C SER A 22 -7.59 5.05 -24.37
N GLU A 23 -6.46 5.67 -24.73
CA GLU A 23 -5.19 5.49 -24.03
C GLU A 23 -5.28 6.02 -22.59
N LYS A 24 -5.88 7.18 -22.37
CA LYS A 24 -6.14 7.71 -21.02
C LYS A 24 -6.97 6.74 -20.18
N GLN A 25 -8.04 6.17 -20.74
CA GLN A 25 -8.87 5.19 -20.04
C GLN A 25 -8.12 3.89 -19.77
N LEU A 26 -7.25 3.45 -20.68
CA LEU A 26 -6.40 2.28 -20.48
C LEU A 26 -5.42 2.50 -19.33
N ILE A 27 -4.70 3.64 -19.32
CA ILE A 27 -3.77 4.00 -18.25
C ILE A 27 -4.48 4.07 -16.89
N GLN A 28 -5.67 4.67 -16.83
CA GLN A 28 -6.46 4.74 -15.60
C GLN A 28 -6.82 3.35 -15.07
N ARG A 29 -7.23 2.42 -15.94
CA ARG A 29 -7.51 1.04 -15.56
C ARG A 29 -6.27 0.31 -15.07
N LEU A 30 -5.17 0.41 -15.81
CA LEU A 30 -3.90 -0.21 -15.43
C LEU A 30 -3.41 0.30 -14.08
N ASN A 31 -3.49 1.62 -13.83
CA ASN A 31 -3.14 2.19 -12.53
C ASN A 31 -4.00 1.62 -11.40
N ALA A 32 -5.32 1.50 -11.61
CA ALA A 32 -6.21 0.90 -10.61
C ALA A 32 -5.86 -0.57 -10.33
N ASP A 33 -5.54 -1.35 -11.37
CA ASP A 33 -5.16 -2.76 -11.23
C ASP A 33 -3.82 -2.92 -10.52
N VAL A 34 -2.84 -2.08 -10.83
CA VAL A 34 -1.53 -2.05 -10.15
C VAL A 34 -1.71 -1.72 -8.66
N LEU A 35 -2.49 -0.68 -8.34
CA LEU A 35 -2.74 -0.29 -6.94
C LEU A 35 -3.41 -1.42 -6.16
N LYS A 36 -4.47 -2.02 -6.73
CA LYS A 36 -5.19 -3.15 -6.11
C LYS A 36 -4.29 -4.37 -5.90
N THR A 37 -3.42 -4.66 -6.86
CA THR A 37 -2.50 -5.80 -6.80
C THR A 37 -1.40 -5.56 -5.76
N ALA A 38 -0.82 -4.36 -5.75
CA ALA A 38 0.17 -3.94 -4.75
C ALA A 38 -0.41 -4.02 -3.34
N GLU A 39 -1.63 -3.51 -3.14
CA GLU A 39 -2.33 -3.58 -1.86
C GLU A 39 -2.50 -5.03 -1.38
N LYS A 40 -2.98 -5.93 -2.26
CA LYS A 40 -3.10 -7.35 -1.93
C LYS A 40 -1.76 -7.96 -1.53
N LEU A 41 -0.71 -7.65 -2.29
CA LEU A 41 0.65 -8.12 -2.00
C LEU A 41 1.14 -7.63 -0.63
N TYR A 42 0.98 -6.35 -0.32
CA TYR A 42 1.37 -5.79 0.97
C TYR A 42 0.64 -6.45 2.14
N ARG A 43 -0.68 -6.66 2.01
CA ARG A 43 -1.49 -7.35 3.03
C ARG A 43 -0.98 -8.78 3.26
N THR A 44 -0.81 -9.56 2.18
CA THR A 44 -0.33 -10.94 2.28
C THR A 44 1.09 -11.02 2.86
N ALA A 45 2.00 -10.15 2.40
CA ALA A 45 3.36 -10.10 2.91
C ALA A 45 3.42 -9.73 4.41
N TRP A 46 2.57 -8.80 4.84
CA TRP A 46 2.49 -8.42 6.25
C TRP A 46 1.96 -9.57 7.13
N ILE A 47 0.88 -10.25 6.71
CA ILE A 47 0.36 -11.41 7.45
C ILE A 47 1.44 -12.49 7.56
N ALA A 48 2.09 -12.85 6.45
CA ALA A 48 3.16 -13.85 6.45
C ALA A 48 4.31 -13.47 7.39
N LYS A 49 4.68 -12.18 7.45
CA LYS A 49 5.67 -11.68 8.40
C LYS A 49 5.23 -11.87 9.85
N GLN A 50 3.97 -11.55 10.18
CA GLN A 50 3.44 -11.74 11.55
C GLN A 50 3.37 -13.22 11.94
N GLN A 51 2.93 -14.09 11.03
CA GLN A 51 2.92 -15.55 11.23
C GLN A 51 4.32 -16.07 11.51
N ARG A 52 5.33 -15.61 10.75
CA ARG A 52 6.73 -15.99 10.97
C ARG A 52 7.23 -15.54 12.34
N ILE A 53 6.98 -14.29 12.74
CA ILE A 53 7.38 -13.79 14.06
C ILE A 53 6.74 -14.62 15.18
N ASN A 54 5.45 -14.98 15.04
CA ASN A 54 4.75 -15.81 16.02
C ASN A 54 5.34 -17.23 16.10
N LEU A 55 5.69 -17.81 14.95
CA LEU A 55 6.36 -19.12 14.88
C LEU A 55 7.75 -19.08 15.50
N ASP A 56 8.54 -18.04 15.21
CA ASP A 56 9.87 -17.86 15.78
C ASP A 56 9.82 -17.73 17.31
N ARG A 57 8.80 -17.04 17.85
CA ARG A 57 8.56 -16.99 19.31
C ARG A 57 8.28 -18.37 19.90
N LEU A 58 7.42 -19.17 19.25
CA LEU A 58 7.07 -20.50 19.72
C LEU A 58 8.27 -21.48 19.70
N ILE A 59 9.08 -21.43 18.63
CA ILE A 59 10.18 -22.39 18.43
C ILE A 59 11.45 -21.96 19.18
N ILE A 60 11.85 -20.69 19.05
CA ILE A 60 13.16 -20.20 19.50
C ILE A 60 13.08 -19.59 20.89
N THR A 61 11.97 -18.91 21.20
CA THR A 61 11.82 -18.09 22.41
C THR A 61 10.89 -18.75 23.44
N SER A 62 10.81 -20.08 23.44
CA SER A 62 9.83 -20.87 24.19
C SER A 62 9.87 -20.67 25.71
N ALA A 63 10.93 -20.06 26.26
CA ALA A 63 11.00 -19.65 27.66
C ALA A 63 10.24 -18.35 27.99
N GLU A 64 9.96 -17.50 26.99
CA GLU A 64 9.34 -16.17 27.18
C GLU A 64 7.87 -16.12 26.72
N ALA A 65 7.42 -17.06 25.88
CA ALA A 65 6.06 -17.11 25.38
C ALA A 65 5.49 -18.53 25.46
N SER A 66 4.37 -18.68 26.13
CA SER A 66 3.63 -19.94 26.21
C SER A 66 2.97 -20.28 24.86
N PRO A 67 2.73 -21.57 24.56
CA PRO A 67 1.99 -21.97 23.37
C PRO A 67 0.58 -21.35 23.31
N ALA A 68 -0.06 -21.13 24.45
CA ALA A 68 -1.38 -20.52 24.54
C ALA A 68 -1.37 -19.06 24.06
N GLU A 69 -0.37 -18.27 24.45
CA GLU A 69 -0.19 -16.90 23.99
C GLU A 69 0.07 -16.84 22.48
N CYS A 70 0.86 -17.77 21.94
CA CYS A 70 1.10 -17.85 20.50
C CYS A 70 -0.20 -18.17 19.72
N CYS A 71 -1.05 -19.05 20.24
CA CYS A 71 -2.37 -19.31 19.67
C CYS A 71 -3.29 -18.09 19.72
N GLN A 72 -3.26 -17.32 20.82
CA GLN A 72 -4.01 -16.07 20.94
C GLN A 72 -3.53 -15.05 19.90
N HIS A 73 -2.22 -14.90 19.71
CA HIS A 73 -1.66 -14.03 18.67
C HIS A 73 -2.07 -14.45 17.27
N ALA A 74 -2.09 -15.76 16.99
CA ALA A 74 -2.57 -16.27 15.70
C ALA A 74 -4.04 -15.91 15.47
N LYS A 75 -4.90 -16.06 16.50
CA LYS A 75 -6.31 -15.68 16.42
C LYS A 75 -6.50 -14.18 16.17
N ILE A 76 -5.78 -13.32 16.89
CA ILE A 76 -5.83 -11.87 16.66
C ILE A 76 -5.41 -11.53 15.22
N LEU A 77 -4.39 -12.22 14.69
CA LEU A 77 -3.93 -12.03 13.31
C LEU A 77 -4.99 -12.46 12.29
N GLU A 78 -5.70 -13.56 12.54
CA GLU A 78 -6.83 -14.02 11.71
C GLU A 78 -8.00 -13.02 11.72
N ASP A 79 -8.27 -12.41 12.88
CA ASP A 79 -9.34 -11.42 13.07
C ASP A 79 -8.95 -10.01 12.54
N THR A 80 -7.71 -9.81 12.09
CA THR A 80 -7.20 -8.50 11.66
C THR A 80 -7.86 -8.03 10.37
N GLN A 81 -8.36 -6.79 10.38
CA GLN A 81 -8.93 -6.13 9.20
C GLN A 81 -8.05 -4.97 8.72
N PHE A 82 -7.85 -4.89 7.41
CA PHE A 82 -7.18 -3.77 6.78
C PHE A 82 -8.22 -2.71 6.41
N VAL A 83 -8.01 -1.49 6.90
CA VAL A 83 -8.90 -0.34 6.70
C VAL A 83 -8.16 0.79 6.00
N ASP A 84 -8.91 1.62 5.28
CA ASP A 84 -8.34 2.78 4.61
C ASP A 84 -8.00 3.88 5.64
N GLY A 85 -6.75 4.33 5.65
CA GLY A 85 -6.25 5.34 6.57
C GLY A 85 -7.06 6.63 6.54
N TYR A 86 -7.30 7.20 5.35
CA TYR A 86 -8.10 8.42 5.19
C TYR A 86 -9.53 8.29 5.71
N LYS A 87 -10.13 7.09 5.67
CA LYS A 87 -11.50 6.88 6.20
C LYS A 87 -11.52 6.94 7.73
N GLN A 88 -10.44 6.52 8.38
CA GLN A 88 -10.34 6.46 9.84
C GLN A 88 -9.73 7.74 10.44
N LEU A 89 -8.74 8.32 9.76
CA LEU A 89 -7.95 9.45 10.25
C LEU A 89 -8.33 10.78 9.58
N GLY A 90 -9.13 10.75 8.51
CA GLY A 90 -9.53 11.95 7.78
C GLY A 90 -8.33 12.78 7.32
N PHE A 91 -8.38 14.09 7.57
CA PHE A 91 -7.31 15.02 7.22
C PHE A 91 -5.98 14.75 7.96
N GLN A 92 -6.01 13.99 9.06
CA GLN A 92 -4.81 13.69 9.85
C GLN A 92 -3.95 12.59 9.23
N GLU A 93 -4.48 11.81 8.28
CA GLU A 93 -3.74 10.72 7.62
C GLU A 93 -2.40 11.22 7.07
N THR A 94 -2.40 12.36 6.38
CA THR A 94 -1.19 12.92 5.79
C THR A 94 -0.17 13.33 6.86
N ALA A 95 -0.62 14.00 7.93
CA ALA A 95 0.26 14.45 9.00
C ALA A 95 0.90 13.27 9.76
N TYR A 96 0.11 12.26 10.10
CA TYR A 96 0.63 11.05 10.74
C TYR A 96 1.52 10.24 9.80
N GLY A 97 1.16 10.13 8.52
CA GLY A 97 1.97 9.44 7.53
C GLY A 97 3.35 10.08 7.37
N GLU A 98 3.41 11.41 7.27
CA GLU A 98 4.67 12.14 7.18
C GLU A 98 5.50 12.00 8.46
N PHE A 99 4.86 12.14 9.62
CA PHE A 99 5.51 11.91 10.91
C PHE A 99 6.13 10.52 11.01
N LEU A 100 5.36 9.47 10.69
CA LEU A 100 5.83 8.08 10.74
C LEU A 100 6.95 7.82 9.74
N SER A 101 6.92 8.42 8.54
CA SER A 101 8.02 8.29 7.59
C SER A 101 9.30 8.92 8.12
N ARG A 102 9.22 10.18 8.62
CA ARG A 102 10.38 10.88 9.19
C ARG A 102 10.94 10.16 10.41
N LEU A 103 10.06 9.61 11.26
CA LEU A 103 10.47 8.81 12.41
C LEU A 103 11.24 7.57 11.97
N ARG A 104 10.69 6.80 11.01
CA ARG A 104 11.32 5.61 10.44
C ARG A 104 12.67 5.90 9.79
N GLU A 105 12.82 7.06 9.16
CA GLU A 105 14.06 7.51 8.52
C GLU A 105 15.12 8.00 9.52
N ASN A 106 14.75 8.22 10.79
CA ASN A 106 15.67 8.65 11.84
C ASN A 106 15.84 7.58 12.95
N PRO A 107 16.67 6.56 12.72
CA PRO A 107 16.86 5.47 13.67
C PRO A 107 17.45 5.91 15.01
N ARG A 108 18.21 7.02 15.04
CA ARG A 108 18.73 7.59 16.30
C ARG A 108 17.60 8.12 17.18
N LEU A 109 16.65 8.85 16.57
CA LEU A 109 15.47 9.35 17.27
C LEU A 109 14.64 8.18 17.82
N ILE A 110 14.40 7.14 17.02
CA ILE A 110 13.70 5.94 17.48
C ILE A 110 14.42 5.32 18.68
N ALA A 111 15.73 5.12 18.60
CA ALA A 111 16.52 4.55 19.68
C ALA A 111 16.46 5.41 20.96
N SER A 112 16.59 6.73 20.83
CA SER A 112 16.47 7.63 22.00
C SER A 112 15.08 7.61 22.62
N SER A 113 14.02 7.56 21.81
CA SER A 113 12.65 7.48 22.32
C SER A 113 12.39 6.17 23.06
N LEU A 114 12.89 5.05 22.53
CA LEU A 114 12.76 3.73 23.18
C LEU A 114 13.48 3.68 24.54
N VAL A 115 14.59 4.39 24.68
CA VAL A 115 15.33 4.48 25.96
C VAL A 115 14.63 5.41 26.95
N ALA A 116 14.00 6.49 26.46
CA ALA A 116 13.34 7.47 27.30
C ALA A 116 12.00 6.99 27.90
N GLY A 117 11.31 6.04 27.24
CA GLY A 117 10.01 5.51 27.66
C GLY A 117 8.84 6.17 26.94
#